data_AF-A0A2V1B1G5-F1
#
_entry.id   AF-A0A2V1B1G5-F1
#
_cell.length_a   1.000
_cell.length_b   1.000
_cell.length_c   1.000
_cell.angle_alpha   90.00
_cell.angle_beta   90.00
_cell.angle_gamma   90.00
#
_symmetry.space_group_name_H-M   'P 1'
#
loop_
_entity.id
_entity.type
_entity.pdbx_description
1 polymer ?
#
loop_
_entity_poly.entity_id
_entity_poly.type
_entity_poly.pdbx_seq_one_letter_code
_entity_poly.pdbx_strand_id
1 'polypeptide(L)'
;MLRHNSLMSRRLMSQLPSHFSNPGNPPAPYGSVPNANADMASPQPISQSHSGQSMPPPNSTPNFPDPNRSSGARTLWDLLNFAATLGIAYYAYDNYVAKVKLEKVIKQTNAINAKAMQQQQQIAAKYKAQYEQHLREVSRASHRATFKMGVHISMLKKQLIDAGLDPVKADQAVEEYRQSVRSKVVNDVEYLWLDRSSPYSQLTPHLREYMAGLQHEKDDPRK
;
A
#
# COMPACT_ATOMS: atom_id res chain seq x y z
N MET A 1 9.52 45.81 20.58
CA MET A 1 10.65 44.86 20.47
C MET A 1 10.07 43.44 20.49
N LEU A 2 10.34 42.64 19.42
CA LEU A 2 10.11 41.18 19.26
C LEU A 2 8.61 40.72 19.26
N ARG A 3 8.07 39.86 18.37
CA ARG A 3 8.57 38.85 17.42
C ARG A 3 7.53 38.56 16.31
N HIS A 4 8.02 38.09 15.16
CA HIS A 4 7.29 37.59 13.97
C HIS A 4 6.60 36.23 14.15
N ASN A 5 5.54 35.98 13.36
CA ASN A 5 5.28 34.78 12.51
C ASN A 5 3.94 34.99 11.74
N SER A 6 3.96 35.15 10.41
CA SER A 6 3.83 34.14 9.33
C SER A 6 2.42 33.56 9.16
N LEU A 7 1.70 33.93 8.08
CA LEU A 7 0.70 33.09 7.39
C LEU A 7 0.48 33.49 5.91
N MET A 8 0.78 32.53 5.01
CA MET A 8 0.02 32.10 3.83
C MET A 8 -0.46 33.10 2.75
N SER A 9 0.10 32.96 1.54
CA SER A 9 -0.68 32.91 0.28
C SER A 9 0.17 32.55 -0.93
N ARG A 10 0.00 31.34 -1.48
CA ARG A 10 0.14 31.07 -2.92
C ARG A 10 -0.87 29.99 -3.32
N ARG A 11 -1.92 30.42 -4.01
CA ARG A 11 -2.88 29.56 -4.73
C ARG A 11 -2.20 29.03 -5.99
N LEU A 12 -2.24 27.73 -6.20
CA LEU A 12 -1.79 27.04 -7.40
C LEU A 12 -2.79 27.28 -8.56
N MET A 13 -2.29 27.86 -9.65
CA MET A 13 -2.90 27.73 -10.97
C MET A 13 -2.80 26.25 -11.41
N SER A 14 -3.90 25.70 -11.86
CA SER A 14 -4.01 24.36 -12.45
C SER A 14 -3.28 24.30 -13.80
N GLN A 15 -2.07 23.70 -13.82
CA GLN A 15 -1.43 23.24 -15.05
C GLN A 15 -1.96 21.83 -15.40
N LEU A 16 -2.21 21.60 -16.69
CA LEU A 16 -2.64 20.29 -17.21
C LEU A 16 -1.62 19.18 -16.88
N PRO A 17 -2.07 17.91 -16.70
CA PRO A 17 -1.18 16.78 -16.44
C PRO A 17 -0.07 16.64 -17.50
N SER A 18 1.16 16.45 -17.02
CA SER A 18 2.43 16.55 -17.76
C SER A 18 2.67 15.50 -18.85
N HIS A 19 1.75 14.54 -19.06
CA HIS A 19 1.93 13.43 -20.00
C HIS A 19 1.65 13.78 -21.47
N PHE A 20 0.97 14.88 -21.76
CA PHE A 20 0.69 15.29 -23.15
C PHE A 20 1.79 16.19 -23.75
N SER A 21 2.71 16.72 -22.93
CA SER A 21 3.72 17.68 -23.37
C SER A 21 5.14 17.10 -23.49
N ASN A 22 5.35 15.83 -23.08
CA ASN A 22 6.69 15.25 -23.01
C ASN A 22 6.71 13.78 -23.50
N PRO A 23 7.22 13.51 -24.73
CA PRO A 23 7.34 12.15 -25.25
C PRO A 23 8.42 11.30 -24.52
N GLY A 24 9.15 11.88 -23.56
CA GLY A 24 10.18 11.19 -22.78
C GLY A 24 9.71 10.46 -21.50
N ASN A 25 8.43 10.55 -21.13
CA ASN A 25 7.88 9.88 -19.92
C ASN A 25 6.72 8.94 -20.28
N PRO A 26 6.98 7.65 -20.57
CA PRO A 26 5.93 6.67 -20.76
C PRO A 26 5.18 6.39 -19.45
N PRO A 27 3.89 5.99 -19.51
CA PRO A 27 3.09 5.70 -18.33
C PRO A 27 3.67 4.53 -17.52
N ALA A 28 3.40 4.54 -16.21
CA ALA A 28 3.91 3.54 -15.27
C ALA A 28 3.46 2.10 -15.63
N PRO A 29 4.33 1.09 -15.47
CA PRO A 29 4.02 -0.31 -15.75
C PRO A 29 3.05 -0.91 -14.71
N TYR A 30 2.31 -1.92 -15.16
CA TYR A 30 1.16 -2.49 -14.45
C TYR A 30 1.51 -3.00 -13.04
N GLY A 31 0.85 -2.43 -12.02
CA GLY A 31 1.07 -2.72 -10.58
C GLY A 31 1.20 -1.48 -9.69
N SER A 32 1.36 -0.30 -10.26
CA SER A 32 1.28 0.97 -9.53
C SER A 32 -0.18 1.38 -9.30
N VAL A 33 -0.63 1.38 -8.05
CA VAL A 33 -1.84 2.09 -7.60
C VAL A 33 -1.49 3.54 -7.29
N PRO A 34 -2.19 4.49 -7.92
CA PRO A 34 -2.84 5.56 -7.20
C PRO A 34 -4.36 5.31 -7.29
N ASN A 35 -4.93 4.86 -6.17
CA ASN A 35 -6.37 4.92 -5.91
C ASN A 35 -6.69 6.41 -5.65
N ALA A 36 -7.75 7.06 -6.13
CA ALA A 36 -9.08 6.59 -6.50
C ALA A 36 -9.70 7.50 -7.58
N ASN A 37 -10.71 6.95 -8.28
CA ASN A 37 -11.55 7.55 -9.33
C ASN A 37 -11.04 7.34 -10.76
N ALA A 38 -11.16 6.12 -11.28
CA ALA A 38 -11.33 5.90 -12.72
C ALA A 38 -12.10 4.58 -12.93
N ASP A 39 -13.36 4.73 -13.32
CA ASP A 39 -14.32 3.67 -13.55
C ASP A 39 -13.92 2.72 -14.69
N MET A 40 -14.16 1.43 -14.43
CA MET A 40 -14.64 0.36 -15.32
C MET A 40 -14.15 0.30 -16.79
N ALA A 41 -13.38 -0.75 -17.13
CA ALA A 41 -13.74 -1.70 -18.21
C ALA A 41 -12.78 -2.91 -18.30
N SER A 42 -13.39 -4.08 -18.49
CA SER A 42 -12.81 -5.43 -18.65
C SER A 42 -12.29 -5.71 -20.10
N PRO A 43 -11.60 -6.86 -20.35
CA PRO A 43 -10.63 -7.00 -21.44
C PRO A 43 -11.19 -7.67 -22.72
N GLN A 44 -10.60 -7.34 -23.88
CA GLN A 44 -10.88 -7.96 -25.19
C GLN A 44 -9.56 -8.25 -25.97
N PRO A 45 -9.57 -9.23 -26.89
CA PRO A 45 -8.38 -9.91 -27.43
C PRO A 45 -7.76 -9.19 -28.64
N ILE A 46 -6.45 -9.39 -28.83
CA ILE A 46 -5.68 -8.76 -29.92
C ILE A 46 -5.83 -9.59 -31.20
N SER A 47 -6.61 -9.07 -32.14
CA SER A 47 -6.55 -9.41 -33.57
C SER A 47 -5.43 -8.62 -34.24
N GLN A 48 -4.65 -9.31 -35.05
CA GLN A 48 -3.65 -8.76 -35.97
C GLN A 48 -4.31 -7.83 -37.00
N SER A 49 -3.79 -6.62 -37.19
CA SER A 49 -4.08 -5.78 -38.35
C SER A 49 -2.80 -5.22 -38.93
N HIS A 50 -2.66 -5.37 -40.24
CA HIS A 50 -1.46 -5.15 -41.02
C HIS A 50 -1.30 -3.66 -41.33
N SER A 51 -0.14 -3.09 -41.03
CA SER A 51 0.26 -1.78 -41.53
C SER A 51 0.86 -1.92 -42.92
N GLY A 52 0.11 -1.46 -43.93
CA GLY A 52 0.61 -1.22 -45.28
C GLY A 52 1.52 0.00 -45.27
N GLN A 53 2.82 -0.20 -45.02
CA GLN A 53 3.87 0.71 -45.46
C GLN A 53 4.50 0.14 -46.73
N SER A 54 4.30 0.86 -47.83
CA SER A 54 4.99 0.72 -49.09
C SER A 54 6.51 0.87 -48.90
N MET A 55 7.19 -0.25 -48.71
CA MET A 55 8.64 -0.37 -48.93
C MET A 55 8.87 -0.59 -50.43
N PRO A 56 9.76 0.16 -51.09
CA PRO A 56 10.25 -0.26 -52.41
C PRO A 56 10.99 -1.60 -52.27
N PRO A 57 10.94 -2.48 -53.28
CA PRO A 57 11.60 -3.77 -53.21
C PRO A 57 13.12 -3.58 -53.06
N PRO A 58 13.81 -4.25 -52.13
CA PRO A 58 15.25 -4.36 -52.19
C PRO A 58 15.58 -5.39 -53.27
N ASN A 59 15.34 -5.04 -54.54
CA ASN A 59 15.92 -5.78 -55.65
C ASN A 59 17.33 -5.25 -55.86
N SER A 60 18.18 -5.54 -54.89
CA SER A 60 19.62 -5.41 -55.00
C SER A 60 20.16 -6.80 -54.72
N THR A 61 20.08 -7.66 -55.74
CA THR A 61 21.05 -8.73 -55.89
C THR A 61 22.41 -8.18 -55.48
N PRO A 62 23.15 -8.79 -54.54
CA PRO A 62 24.53 -8.41 -54.32
C PRO A 62 25.21 -8.62 -55.67
N ASN A 63 25.60 -7.52 -56.31
CA ASN A 63 26.32 -7.57 -57.56
C ASN A 63 27.71 -8.07 -57.20
N PHE A 64 27.84 -9.40 -57.08
CA PHE A 64 29.14 -10.04 -56.96
C PHE A 64 29.91 -9.68 -58.23
N PRO A 65 31.10 -9.07 -58.11
CA PRO A 65 31.90 -8.76 -59.29
C PRO A 65 32.18 -10.05 -60.04
N ASP A 66 31.78 -10.05 -61.31
CA ASP A 66 32.00 -11.08 -62.31
C ASP A 66 33.43 -11.64 -62.20
N PRO A 67 33.61 -12.95 -62.00
CA PRO A 67 34.93 -13.51 -61.71
C PRO A 67 35.93 -13.27 -62.85
N ASN A 68 35.53 -12.91 -64.08
CA ASN A 68 36.41 -12.94 -65.23
C ASN A 68 37.36 -11.73 -65.45
N ARG A 69 37.75 -11.00 -64.40
CA ARG A 69 38.80 -9.96 -64.51
C ARG A 69 39.85 -10.08 -63.40
N SER A 70 41.09 -10.26 -63.86
CA SER A 70 42.37 -10.32 -63.14
C SER A 70 42.48 -11.31 -61.97
N SER A 71 43.36 -12.30 -62.13
CA SER A 71 43.72 -13.30 -61.10
C SER A 71 44.14 -12.71 -59.75
N GLY A 72 44.58 -11.44 -59.72
CA GLY A 72 44.94 -10.73 -58.48
C GLY A 72 43.76 -10.08 -57.75
N ALA A 73 42.64 -9.77 -58.43
CA ALA A 73 41.48 -9.14 -57.79
C ALA A 73 40.66 -10.15 -56.98
N ARG A 74 40.51 -11.40 -57.46
CA ARG A 74 39.82 -12.47 -56.71
C ARG A 74 40.49 -12.77 -55.37
N THR A 75 41.81 -12.89 -55.35
CA THR A 75 42.58 -13.10 -54.11
C THR A 75 42.46 -11.93 -53.13
N LEU A 76 42.34 -10.69 -53.63
CA LEU A 76 42.12 -9.51 -52.78
C LEU A 76 40.69 -9.46 -52.22
N TRP A 77 39.69 -9.84 -53.02
CA TRP A 77 38.30 -9.98 -52.56
C TRP A 77 38.14 -11.11 -51.54
N ASP A 78 38.84 -12.24 -51.73
CA ASP A 78 38.85 -13.34 -50.77
C ASP A 78 39.54 -12.93 -49.46
N LEU A 79 40.64 -12.16 -49.53
CA LEU A 79 41.31 -11.61 -48.36
C LEU A 79 40.41 -10.60 -47.62
N LEU A 80 39.69 -9.77 -48.36
CA LEU A 80 38.74 -8.81 -47.79
C LEU A 80 37.54 -9.51 -47.14
N ASN A 81 37.00 -10.55 -47.77
CA ASN A 81 35.94 -11.38 -47.20
C ASN A 81 36.42 -12.10 -45.94
N PHE A 82 37.65 -12.61 -45.93
CA PHE A 82 38.24 -13.22 -44.74
C PHE A 82 38.43 -12.20 -43.61
N ALA A 83 38.96 -11.01 -43.93
CA ALA A 83 39.10 -9.91 -42.97
C ALA A 83 37.74 -9.41 -42.45
N ALA A 84 36.73 -9.31 -43.31
CA ALA A 84 35.36 -8.93 -42.93
C ALA A 84 34.72 -10.00 -42.02
N THR A 85 34.92 -11.28 -42.33
CA THR A 85 34.43 -12.40 -41.50
C THR A 85 35.10 -12.39 -40.12
N LEU A 86 36.41 -12.11 -40.06
CA LEU A 86 37.13 -11.93 -38.80
C LEU A 86 36.65 -10.70 -38.02
N GLY A 87 36.37 -9.59 -38.71
CA GLY A 87 35.80 -8.39 -38.10
C GLY A 87 34.42 -8.64 -37.49
N ILE A 88 33.54 -9.35 -38.21
CA ILE A 88 32.22 -9.75 -37.73
C ILE A 88 32.35 -10.75 -36.58
N ALA A 89 33.27 -11.71 -36.65
CA ALA A 89 33.52 -12.67 -35.58
C ALA A 89 34.03 -11.99 -34.29
N TYR A 90 34.95 -11.02 -34.42
CA TYR A 90 35.43 -10.22 -33.31
C TYR A 90 34.31 -9.35 -32.71
N TYR A 91 33.51 -8.70 -33.55
CA TYR A 91 32.36 -7.92 -33.10
C TYR A 91 31.29 -8.78 -32.41
N ALA A 92 31.04 -9.99 -32.91
CA ALA A 92 30.13 -10.94 -32.29
C ALA A 92 30.65 -11.42 -30.92
N TYR A 93 31.96 -11.66 -30.81
CA TYR A 93 32.60 -12.01 -29.55
C TYR A 93 32.52 -10.88 -28.52
N ASP A 94 32.81 -9.64 -28.91
CA ASP A 94 32.71 -8.49 -28.01
C ASP A 94 31.27 -8.24 -27.54
N ASN A 95 30.29 -8.39 -28.44
CA ASN A 95 28.87 -8.35 -28.08
C ASN A 95 28.47 -9.45 -27.10
N TYR A 96 28.99 -10.67 -27.28
CA TYR A 96 28.72 -11.77 -26.36
C TYR A 96 29.28 -11.46 -24.96
N VAL A 97 30.52 -10.97 -24.87
CA VAL A 97 31.16 -10.60 -23.60
C VAL A 97 30.39 -9.46 -22.93
N ALA A 98 29.97 -8.45 -23.69
CA ALA A 98 29.15 -7.34 -23.19
C ALA A 98 27.78 -7.83 -22.67
N LYS A 99 27.12 -8.72 -23.41
CA LYS A 99 25.84 -9.32 -23.01
C LYS A 99 25.97 -10.12 -21.71
N VAL A 100 27.02 -10.93 -21.56
CA VAL A 100 27.24 -11.72 -20.33
C VAL A 100 27.44 -10.81 -19.11
N LYS A 101 28.19 -9.71 -19.26
CA LYS A 101 28.36 -8.72 -18.19
C LYS A 101 27.02 -8.06 -17.82
N LEU A 102 26.24 -7.66 -18.82
CA LEU A 102 24.93 -7.04 -18.61
C LEU A 102 23.94 -8.00 -17.94
N GLU A 103 23.88 -9.26 -18.37
CA GLU A 103 23.05 -10.29 -17.74
C GLU A 103 23.43 -10.51 -16.27
N LYS A 104 24.72 -10.47 -15.94
CA LYS A 104 25.18 -10.58 -14.55
C LYS A 104 24.66 -9.42 -13.70
N VAL A 105 24.72 -8.18 -14.21
CA VAL A 105 24.19 -7.00 -13.53
C VAL A 105 22.67 -7.09 -13.39
N ILE A 106 21.95 -7.47 -14.44
CA ILE A 106 20.49 -7.65 -14.39
C ILE A 106 20.11 -8.71 -13.34
N LYS A 107 20.81 -9.84 -13.30
CA LYS A 107 20.56 -10.90 -12.30
C LYS A 107 20.79 -10.38 -10.88
N GLN A 108 21.86 -9.61 -10.66
CA GLN A 108 22.14 -9.00 -9.35
C GLN A 108 21.06 -7.99 -8.96
N THR A 109 20.65 -7.09 -9.86
CA THR A 109 19.58 -6.12 -9.62
C THR A 109 18.24 -6.79 -9.34
N ASN A 110 17.88 -7.82 -10.11
CA ASN A 110 16.65 -8.58 -9.90
C ASN A 110 16.66 -9.30 -8.55
N ALA A 111 17.79 -9.89 -8.16
CA ALA A 111 17.93 -10.51 -6.85
C ALA A 111 17.78 -9.49 -5.70
N ILE A 112 18.35 -8.30 -5.86
CA ILE A 112 18.21 -7.20 -4.89
C ILE A 112 16.75 -6.77 -4.79
N ASN A 113 16.08 -6.54 -5.92
CA ASN A 113 14.69 -6.12 -5.95
C ASN A 113 13.75 -7.18 -5.36
N ALA A 114 13.97 -8.46 -5.68
CA ALA A 114 13.21 -9.56 -5.10
C ALA A 114 13.39 -9.63 -3.57
N LYS A 115 14.63 -9.46 -3.09
CA LYS A 115 14.93 -9.42 -1.66
C LYS A 115 14.27 -8.21 -0.97
N ALA A 116 14.31 -7.04 -1.59
CA ALA A 116 13.66 -5.84 -1.08
C ALA A 116 12.14 -6.02 -0.98
N MET A 117 11.52 -6.61 -2.01
CA MET A 117 10.09 -6.94 -1.99
C MET A 117 9.76 -7.93 -0.87
N GLN A 118 10.56 -8.99 -0.71
CA GLN A 118 10.36 -9.96 0.36
C GLN A 118 10.51 -9.31 1.75
N GLN A 119 11.48 -8.42 1.92
CA GLN A 119 11.65 -7.67 3.18
C GLN A 119 10.45 -6.78 3.46
N GLN A 120 9.93 -6.08 2.45
CA GLN A 120 8.72 -5.26 2.56
C GLN A 120 7.51 -6.11 3.00
N GLN A 121 7.32 -7.29 2.38
CA GLN A 121 6.26 -8.22 2.75
C GLN A 121 6.40 -8.71 4.19
N GLN A 122 7.61 -9.02 4.64
CA GLN A 122 7.86 -9.42 6.03
C GLN A 122 7.57 -8.30 7.03
N ILE A 123 7.94 -7.06 6.71
CA ILE A 123 7.64 -5.90 7.56
C ILE A 123 6.12 -5.69 7.65
N ALA A 124 5.42 -5.74 6.52
CA ALA A 124 3.96 -5.62 6.48
C ALA A 124 3.27 -6.73 7.28
N ALA A 125 3.73 -7.98 7.16
CA ALA A 125 3.20 -9.10 7.93
C ALA A 125 3.42 -8.94 9.44
N LYS A 126 4.62 -8.48 9.84
CA LYS A 126 4.93 -8.18 11.25
C LYS A 126 4.06 -7.06 11.81
N TYR A 127 3.89 -5.98 11.06
CA TYR A 127 3.04 -4.86 11.46
C TYR A 127 1.58 -5.32 11.63
N LYS A 128 1.06 -6.11 10.68
CA LYS A 128 -0.29 -6.67 10.78
C LYS A 128 -0.45 -7.55 12.03
N ALA A 129 0.50 -8.45 12.29
CA ALA A 129 0.46 -9.31 13.47
C ALA A 129 0.49 -8.50 14.78
N GLN A 130 1.33 -7.47 14.87
CA GLN A 130 1.40 -6.58 16.03
C GLN A 130 0.08 -5.80 16.23
N TYR A 131 -0.50 -5.28 15.14
CA TYR A 131 -1.77 -4.58 15.19
C TYR A 131 -2.91 -5.50 15.66
N GLU A 132 -2.97 -6.73 15.14
CA GLU A 132 -3.96 -7.72 15.56
C GLU A 132 -3.80 -8.11 17.05
N GLN A 133 -2.56 -8.26 17.53
CA GLN A 133 -2.29 -8.51 18.95
C GLN A 133 -2.78 -7.35 19.81
N HIS A 134 -2.45 -6.12 19.43
CA HIS A 134 -2.90 -4.92 20.13
C HIS A 134 -4.43 -4.82 20.18
N LEU A 135 -5.10 -5.10 19.06
CA LEU A 135 -6.57 -5.08 19.01
C LEU A 135 -7.19 -6.14 19.95
N ARG A 136 -6.59 -7.33 20.04
CA ARG A 136 -7.02 -8.36 20.99
C ARG A 136 -6.82 -7.93 22.43
N GLU A 137 -5.73 -7.22 22.75
CA GLU A 137 -5.49 -6.69 24.10
C GLU A 137 -6.53 -5.63 24.48
N VAL A 138 -6.80 -4.68 23.58
CA VAL A 138 -7.82 -3.64 23.78
C VAL A 138 -9.21 -4.25 23.95
N SER A 139 -9.56 -5.23 23.10
CA SER A 139 -10.83 -5.96 23.21
C SER A 139 -10.95 -6.71 24.54
N ARG A 140 -9.90 -7.41 24.97
CA ARG A 140 -9.87 -8.11 26.27
C ARG A 140 -10.03 -7.14 27.44
N ALA A 141 -9.33 -6.01 27.40
CA ALA A 141 -9.44 -4.95 28.40
C ALA A 141 -10.87 -4.41 28.50
N SER A 142 -11.48 -4.11 27.35
CA SER A 142 -12.87 -3.64 27.26
C SER A 142 -13.85 -4.67 27.84
N HIS A 143 -13.77 -5.94 27.43
CA HIS A 143 -14.65 -7.00 27.93
C HIS A 143 -14.54 -7.20 29.44
N ARG A 144 -13.32 -7.11 30.00
CA ARG A 144 -13.13 -7.18 31.46
C ARG A 144 -13.78 -6.01 32.18
N ALA A 145 -13.64 -4.79 31.65
CA ALA A 145 -14.28 -3.61 32.23
C ALA A 145 -15.81 -3.73 32.17
N THR A 146 -16.37 -4.15 31.04
CA THR A 146 -17.81 -4.41 30.89
C THR A 146 -18.30 -5.49 31.85
N PHE A 147 -17.54 -6.57 32.04
CA PHE A 147 -17.89 -7.63 32.98
C PHE A 147 -17.91 -7.13 34.43
N LYS A 148 -16.88 -6.40 34.86
CA LYS A 148 -16.84 -5.78 36.21
C LYS A 148 -18.02 -4.82 36.43
N MET A 149 -18.34 -4.01 35.42
CA MET A 149 -19.48 -3.11 35.47
C MET A 149 -20.81 -3.88 35.57
N GLY A 150 -20.97 -4.96 34.79
CA GLY A 150 -22.15 -5.84 34.87
C GLY A 150 -22.31 -6.46 36.26
N VAL A 151 -21.21 -6.93 36.86
CA VAL A 151 -21.21 -7.44 38.24
C VAL A 151 -21.58 -6.33 39.24
N HIS A 152 -20.99 -5.14 39.11
CA HIS A 152 -21.33 -4.01 39.98
C HIS A 152 -22.82 -3.66 39.92
N ILE A 153 -23.40 -3.59 38.71
CA ILE A 153 -24.83 -3.34 38.52
C ILE A 153 -25.67 -4.46 39.18
N SER A 154 -25.28 -5.73 39.04
CA SER A 154 -25.99 -6.83 39.69
C SER A 154 -25.94 -6.75 41.23
N MET A 155 -24.80 -6.31 41.78
CA MET A 155 -24.63 -6.10 43.21
C MET A 155 -25.52 -4.96 43.72
N LEU A 156 -25.59 -3.83 42.99
CA LEU A 156 -26.49 -2.73 43.31
C LEU A 156 -27.96 -3.17 43.26
N LYS A 157 -28.35 -3.94 42.25
CA LYS A 157 -29.71 -4.50 42.17
C LYS A 157 -30.03 -5.39 43.36
N LYS A 158 -29.09 -6.24 43.78
CA LYS A 158 -29.25 -7.08 44.98
C LYS A 158 -29.43 -6.22 46.23
N GLN A 159 -28.60 -5.19 46.41
CA GLN A 159 -28.69 -4.28 47.55
C GLN A 159 -30.03 -3.53 47.62
N LEU A 160 -30.57 -3.12 46.47
CA LEU A 160 -31.90 -2.49 46.40
C LEU A 160 -33.00 -3.46 46.82
N ILE A 161 -32.96 -4.71 46.31
CA ILE A 161 -33.90 -5.76 46.70
C ILE A 161 -33.81 -6.04 48.21
N ASP A 162 -32.59 -6.17 48.74
CA ASP A 162 -32.34 -6.41 50.17
C ASP A 162 -32.84 -5.22 51.03
N ALA A 163 -32.91 -4.00 50.47
CA ALA A 163 -33.48 -2.80 51.11
C ALA A 163 -35.00 -2.62 50.89
N GLY A 164 -35.67 -3.56 50.23
CA GLY A 164 -37.11 -3.51 49.95
C GLY A 164 -37.51 -2.57 48.81
N LEU A 165 -36.56 -2.16 47.96
CA LEU A 165 -36.80 -1.33 46.78
C LEU A 165 -36.71 -2.19 45.51
N ASP A 166 -37.72 -2.08 44.64
CA ASP A 166 -37.72 -2.81 43.38
C ASP A 166 -36.77 -2.14 42.35
N PRO A 167 -35.78 -2.88 41.81
CA PRO A 167 -34.85 -2.32 40.83
C PRO A 167 -35.52 -2.07 39.48
N VAL A 168 -35.10 -0.99 38.82
CA VAL A 168 -35.59 -0.62 37.49
C VAL A 168 -35.30 -1.73 36.46
N LYS A 169 -36.29 -2.03 35.61
CA LYS A 169 -36.18 -3.03 34.55
C LYS A 169 -35.23 -2.56 33.45
N ALA A 170 -34.59 -3.51 32.77
CA ALA A 170 -33.62 -3.21 31.71
C ALA A 170 -34.22 -2.34 30.60
N ASP A 171 -35.46 -2.60 30.18
CA ASP A 171 -36.11 -1.87 29.10
C ASP A 171 -36.34 -0.39 29.44
N GLN A 172 -36.74 -0.11 30.69
CA GLN A 172 -36.92 1.25 31.18
C GLN A 172 -35.58 2.00 31.26
N ALA A 173 -34.53 1.32 31.72
CA ALA A 173 -33.19 1.90 31.76
C ALA A 173 -32.63 2.23 30.37
N VAL A 174 -32.94 1.43 29.35
CA VAL A 174 -32.55 1.72 27.96
C VAL A 174 -33.26 2.95 27.41
N GLU A 175 -34.53 3.15 27.78
CA GLU A 175 -35.28 4.32 27.33
C GLU A 175 -34.78 5.60 28.00
N GLU A 176 -34.52 5.56 29.31
CA GLU A 176 -33.89 6.69 30.02
C GLU A 176 -32.48 6.99 29.52
N TYR A 177 -31.72 5.95 29.12
CA TYR A 177 -30.41 6.11 28.51
C TYR A 177 -30.50 6.91 27.21
N ARG A 178 -31.44 6.58 26.32
CA ARG A 178 -31.64 7.33 25.07
C ARG A 178 -32.00 8.79 25.29
N GLN A 179 -32.72 9.08 26.37
CA GLN A 179 -33.13 10.44 26.72
C GLN A 179 -31.98 11.25 27.34
N SER A 180 -31.14 10.61 28.15
CA SER A 180 -30.12 11.28 28.98
C SER A 180 -28.73 11.33 28.35
N VAL A 181 -28.42 10.42 27.42
CA VAL A 181 -27.11 10.33 26.76
C VAL A 181 -27.15 11.03 25.41
N ARG A 182 -26.16 11.90 25.19
CA ARG A 182 -25.90 12.51 23.89
C ARG A 182 -24.72 11.82 23.23
N SER A 183 -24.85 11.54 21.94
CA SER A 183 -23.76 11.02 21.13
C SER A 183 -23.40 11.97 20.00
N LYS A 184 -22.11 12.00 19.66
CA LYS A 184 -21.59 12.71 18.49
C LYS A 184 -20.51 11.86 17.85
N VAL A 185 -20.69 11.58 16.56
CA VAL A 185 -19.70 10.87 15.76
C VAL A 185 -18.75 11.89 15.13
N VAL A 186 -17.44 11.74 15.36
CA VAL A 186 -16.39 12.54 14.72
C VAL A 186 -15.33 11.58 14.20
N ASN A 187 -15.07 11.59 12.89
CA ASN A 187 -14.07 10.75 12.23
C ASN A 187 -14.23 9.25 12.57
N ASP A 188 -15.44 8.70 12.40
CA ASP A 188 -15.80 7.32 12.74
C ASP A 188 -15.62 6.91 14.22
N VAL A 189 -15.37 7.88 15.11
CA VAL A 189 -15.34 7.67 16.56
C VAL A 189 -16.59 8.28 17.19
N GLU A 190 -17.37 7.45 17.88
CA GLU A 190 -18.55 7.91 18.64
C GLU A 190 -18.12 8.39 20.04
N TYR A 191 -18.41 9.65 20.33
CA TYR A 191 -18.23 10.26 21.64
C TYR A 191 -19.57 10.31 22.35
N LEU A 192 -19.65 9.71 23.54
CA LEU A 192 -20.84 9.70 24.37
C LEU A 192 -20.59 10.52 25.64
N TRP A 193 -21.55 11.35 26.02
CA TRP A 193 -21.54 12.04 27.29
C TRP A 193 -22.95 12.23 27.82
N LEU A 194 -23.04 12.37 29.15
CA LEU A 194 -24.29 12.70 29.82
C LEU A 194 -24.58 14.19 29.69
N ASP A 195 -25.85 14.56 29.53
CA ASP A 195 -26.26 15.96 29.61
C ASP A 195 -25.97 16.53 31.01
N ARG A 196 -25.53 17.78 31.08
CA ARG A 196 -25.17 18.44 32.35
C ARG A 196 -26.37 18.62 33.28
N SER A 197 -27.58 18.62 32.74
CA SER A 197 -28.84 18.67 33.46
C SER A 197 -29.26 17.31 34.03
N SER A 198 -28.61 16.22 33.63
CA SER A 198 -29.01 14.88 34.06
C SER A 198 -28.61 14.62 35.53
N PRO A 199 -29.51 14.03 36.34
CA PRO A 199 -29.21 13.68 37.73
C PRO A 199 -28.13 12.60 37.84
N TYR A 200 -27.91 11.84 36.76
CA TYR A 200 -27.00 10.70 36.70
C TYR A 200 -25.52 11.08 36.58
N SER A 201 -25.21 12.33 36.22
CA SER A 201 -23.84 12.80 36.00
C SER A 201 -22.93 12.60 37.23
N GLN A 202 -23.47 12.78 38.44
CA GLN A 202 -22.71 12.65 39.70
C GLN A 202 -22.63 11.20 40.22
N LEU A 203 -23.56 10.34 39.78
CA LEU A 203 -23.68 8.95 40.22
C LEU A 203 -22.93 7.98 39.30
N THR A 204 -22.47 8.46 38.14
CA THR A 204 -21.82 7.62 37.14
C THR A 204 -20.37 7.34 37.55
N PRO A 205 -19.99 6.06 37.73
CA PRO A 205 -18.62 5.73 38.09
C PRO A 205 -17.67 6.01 36.92
N HIS A 206 -16.44 6.44 37.23
CA HIS A 206 -15.46 6.73 36.19
C HIS A 206 -14.96 5.45 35.51
N LEU A 207 -15.00 5.41 34.18
CA LEU A 207 -14.53 4.26 33.39
C LEU A 207 -13.10 3.83 33.75
N ARG A 208 -12.25 4.79 34.11
CA ARG A 208 -10.86 4.54 34.51
C ARG A 208 -10.75 3.57 35.69
N GLU A 209 -11.69 3.58 36.63
CA GLU A 209 -11.67 2.70 37.80
C GLU A 209 -11.84 1.22 37.42
N TYR A 210 -12.67 0.94 36.41
CA TYR A 210 -12.86 -0.42 35.89
C TYR A 210 -11.69 -0.88 35.01
N MET A 211 -11.00 0.07 34.37
CA MET A 211 -9.81 -0.18 33.55
C MET A 211 -8.52 -0.31 34.37
N ALA A 212 -8.41 0.33 35.54
CA ALA A 212 -7.18 0.41 36.34
C ALA A 212 -6.63 -0.96 36.80
N GLY A 213 -7.47 -2.00 36.87
CA GLY A 213 -7.03 -3.37 37.17
C GLY A 213 -6.12 -4.01 36.10
N LEU A 214 -5.86 -3.34 34.97
CA LEU A 214 -4.93 -3.81 33.93
C LEU A 214 -3.46 -3.64 34.30
N GLN A 215 -3.12 -2.70 35.18
CA GLN A 215 -1.72 -2.44 35.56
C GLN A 215 -1.23 -3.37 36.67
N HIS A 216 -2.08 -3.71 37.65
CA HIS A 216 -1.69 -4.54 38.80
C HIS A 216 -1.64 -6.06 38.52
N GLU A 217 -2.24 -6.58 37.45
CA GLU A 217 -2.23 -8.03 37.15
C GLU A 217 -0.97 -8.46 36.36
N LYS A 218 -0.22 -7.52 35.76
CA LYS A 218 1.09 -7.84 35.14
C LYS A 218 2.16 -8.20 36.18
N ASP A 219 1.93 -7.84 37.43
CA ASP A 219 2.88 -8.03 38.53
C ASP A 219 2.52 -9.22 39.46
N ASP A 220 1.51 -10.04 39.11
CA ASP A 220 1.16 -11.23 39.89
C ASP A 220 2.01 -12.43 39.43
N PRO A 221 2.98 -12.91 40.21
CA PRO A 221 3.94 -13.96 39.80
C PRO A 221 3.33 -15.38 39.80
N ARG A 222 2.01 -15.52 39.83
CA ARG A 222 1.32 -16.83 39.84
C ARG A 222 0.76 -17.26 38.48
N LYS A 223 1.19 -16.61 37.39
CA LYS A 223 0.89 -17.02 36.01
C LYS A 223 2.15 -17.35 35.23
#